data_AF-A0AA51G3R8-F1
#
_entry.id   AF-A0AA51G3R8-F1
#
_cell.length_a   1.000
_cell.length_b   1.000
_cell.length_c   1.000
_cell.angle_alpha   90.00
_cell.angle_beta   90.00
_cell.angle_gamma   90.00
#
_symmetry.space_group_name_H-M   'P 1'
#
loop_
_entity.id
_entity.type
_entity.pdbx_description
1 polymer ?
#
loop_
_entity_poly.entity_id
_entity_poly.type
_entity_poly.pdbx_seq_one_letter_code
_entity_poly.pdbx_strand_id
1 'polypeptide(L)'
;AVAQLVAFIERAEQTALGVANQHGVAALRDNPDAMGTSLDMLRRAAATLRRLAERAENRPLIRRHERRLLSLVMSQILDQKVAHELADVLFHC
;
A
#
# COMPACT_ATOMS: atom_id res chain seq x y z
N ALA A 1 -15.38 -0.19 -0.52
CA ALA A 1 -14.26 -0.11 -1.49
C ALA A 1 -12.94 0.27 -0.81
N VAL A 2 -12.82 1.45 -0.17
CA VAL A 2 -11.58 1.92 0.49
C VAL A 2 -10.96 0.87 1.42
N ALA A 3 -11.75 0.32 2.36
CA ALA A 3 -11.26 -0.69 3.30
C ALA A 3 -10.64 -1.94 2.64
N GLN A 4 -11.16 -2.34 1.47
CA GLN A 4 -10.69 -3.51 0.72
C GLN A 4 -9.39 -3.20 -0.03
N LEU A 5 -9.26 -1.99 -0.59
CA LEU A 5 -8.02 -1.54 -1.21
C LEU A 5 -6.88 -1.42 -0.19
N VAL A 6 -7.17 -0.89 0.99
CA VAL A 6 -6.19 -0.84 2.10
C VAL A 6 -5.79 -2.25 2.52
N ALA A 7 -6.76 -3.15 2.72
CA ALA A 7 -6.50 -4.54 3.09
C ALA A 7 -5.70 -5.31 2.02
N PHE A 8 -5.93 -5.02 0.75
CA PHE A 8 -5.16 -5.60 -0.36
C PHE A 8 -3.69 -5.23 -0.28
N ILE A 9 -3.37 -3.94 -0.04
CA ILE A 9 -1.99 -3.48 0.08
C ILE A 9 -1.33 -4.03 1.36
N GLU A 10 -2.05 -4.05 2.49
CA GLU A 10 -1.56 -4.66 3.74
C GLU A 10 -1.22 -6.15 3.56
N ARG A 11 -2.05 -6.92 2.85
CA ARG A 11 -1.79 -8.34 2.62
C ARG A 11 -0.53 -8.56 1.80
N ALA A 12 -0.30 -7.74 0.78
CA ALA A 12 0.91 -7.81 -0.02
C ALA A 12 2.15 -7.42 0.80
N GLU A 13 2.04 -6.39 1.63
CA GLU A 13 3.12 -5.97 2.54
C GLU A 13 3.47 -7.06 3.56
N GLN A 14 2.48 -7.71 4.17
CA GLN A 14 2.69 -8.84 5.07
C GLN A 14 3.34 -10.04 4.38
N THR A 15 2.92 -10.34 3.14
CA THR A 15 3.51 -11.43 2.34
C THR A 15 4.97 -11.11 2.01
N ALA A 16 5.23 -9.87 1.60
CA ALA A 16 6.57 -9.39 1.30
C ALA A 16 7.49 -9.43 2.54
N LEU A 17 7.01 -9.00 3.70
CA LEU A 17 7.72 -9.13 4.97
C LEU A 17 8.05 -10.59 5.28
N GLY A 18 7.11 -11.51 5.04
CA GLY A 18 7.34 -12.95 5.19
C GLY A 18 8.48 -13.47 4.31
N VAL A 19 8.46 -13.10 3.02
CA VAL A 19 9.53 -13.46 2.07
C VAL A 19 10.86 -12.81 2.46
N ALA A 20 10.85 -11.53 2.83
CA ALA A 20 12.05 -10.81 3.25
C ALA A 20 12.68 -11.42 4.51
N ASN A 21 11.87 -11.88 5.46
CA ASN A 21 12.36 -12.54 6.68
C ASN A 21 12.93 -13.95 6.40
N GLN A 22 12.40 -14.66 5.40
CA GLN A 22 12.83 -16.04 5.08
C GLN A 22 14.00 -16.09 4.08
N HIS A 23 13.97 -15.25 3.05
CA HIS A 23 14.89 -15.29 1.91
C HIS A 23 15.70 -14.00 1.75
N GLY A 24 15.47 -13.00 2.61
CA GLY A 24 16.10 -11.68 2.52
C GLY A 24 15.39 -10.74 1.54
N VAL A 25 15.66 -9.44 1.67
CA VAL A 25 15.09 -8.40 0.79
C VAL A 25 15.56 -8.54 -0.66
N ALA A 26 16.72 -9.17 -0.89
CA ALA A 26 17.23 -9.44 -2.24
C ALA A 26 16.26 -10.32 -3.05
N ALA A 27 15.63 -11.31 -2.42
CA ALA A 27 14.67 -12.20 -3.09
C ALA A 27 13.45 -11.43 -3.65
N LEU A 28 13.01 -10.36 -2.98
CA LEU A 28 11.94 -9.50 -3.48
C LEU A 28 12.39 -8.61 -4.65
N ARG A 29 13.68 -8.28 -4.73
CA ARG A 29 14.23 -7.51 -5.86
C ARG A 29 14.32 -8.37 -7.12
N ASP A 30 14.71 -9.63 -6.94
CA ASP A 30 14.84 -10.59 -8.04
C ASP A 30 13.48 -11.12 -8.49
N ASN A 31 12.53 -11.26 -7.56
CA ASN A 31 11.17 -11.69 -7.84
C ASN A 31 10.11 -10.84 -7.08
N PRO A 32 9.70 -9.70 -7.65
CA PRO A 32 8.69 -8.83 -7.02
C PRO A 32 7.30 -9.47 -6.92
N ASP A 33 6.99 -10.49 -7.72
CA ASP A 33 5.71 -11.19 -7.66
C ASP A 33 5.60 -12.12 -6.43
N ALA A 34 6.71 -12.35 -5.73
CA ALA A 34 6.73 -13.11 -4.47
C ALA A 34 5.91 -12.44 -3.34
N MET A 35 5.50 -11.17 -3.51
CA MET A 35 4.56 -10.48 -2.62
C MET A 35 3.12 -11.02 -2.72
N GLY A 36 2.87 -12.06 -3.55
CA GLY A 36 1.55 -12.66 -3.76
C GLY A 36 0.67 -11.91 -4.75
N THR A 37 1.21 -10.85 -5.36
CA THR A 37 0.61 -10.04 -6.42
C THR A 37 1.75 -9.34 -7.16
N SER A 38 1.48 -8.78 -8.35
CA SER A 38 2.45 -7.94 -9.02
C SER A 38 2.53 -6.53 -8.42
N LEU A 39 3.72 -5.94 -8.53
CA LEU A 39 3.99 -4.59 -8.08
C LEU A 39 3.10 -3.54 -8.78
N ASP A 40 2.79 -3.74 -10.06
CA ASP A 40 1.91 -2.83 -10.80
C ASP A 40 0.48 -2.84 -10.27
N MET A 41 0.00 -3.97 -9.75
CA MET A 41 -1.32 -4.04 -9.11
C MET A 41 -1.35 -3.24 -7.80
N LEU A 42 -0.27 -3.23 -7.02
CA LEU A 42 -0.15 -2.38 -5.83
C LEU A 42 -0.15 -0.90 -6.19
N ARG A 43 0.60 -0.51 -7.21
CA ARG A 43 0.62 0.87 -7.72
C ARG A 43 -0.77 1.31 -8.19
N ARG A 44 -1.50 0.44 -8.90
CA ARG A 44 -2.88 0.72 -9.33
C ARG A 44 -3.85 0.83 -8.15
N ALA A 45 -3.72 -0.02 -7.13
CA ALA A 45 -4.55 0.06 -5.93
C ALA A 45 -4.32 1.38 -5.16
N ALA A 46 -3.06 1.78 -4.98
CA ALA A 46 -2.70 3.04 -4.32
C ALA A 46 -3.17 4.27 -5.13
N ALA A 47 -2.96 4.28 -6.45
CA ALA A 47 -3.47 5.35 -7.31
C ALA A 47 -5.01 5.44 -7.26
N THR A 48 -5.70 4.31 -7.18
CA THR A 48 -7.17 4.29 -7.01
C THR A 48 -7.58 4.90 -5.68
N LEU A 49 -6.87 4.57 -4.59
CA LEU A 49 -7.07 5.22 -3.29
C LEU A 49 -6.84 6.73 -3.36
N ARG A 50 -5.79 7.19 -4.06
CA ARG A 50 -5.52 8.62 -4.27
C ARG A 50 -6.67 9.31 -4.98
N ARG A 51 -7.14 8.75 -6.10
CA ARG A 51 -8.31 9.29 -6.83
C ARG A 51 -9.57 9.37 -5.97
N LEU A 52 -9.77 8.41 -5.07
CA LEU A 52 -10.87 8.46 -4.11
C LEU A 52 -10.68 9.58 -3.09
N ALA A 53 -9.45 9.82 -2.62
CA ALA A 53 -9.11 10.86 -1.63
C ALA A 53 -9.17 12.29 -2.17
N GLU A 54 -8.91 12.49 -3.47
CA GLU A 54 -9.03 13.77 -4.15
C GLU A 54 -10.45 14.36 -4.02
N ARG A 55 -11.48 13.52 -3.84
CA ARG A 55 -12.88 13.93 -3.65
C ARG A 55 -13.17 14.23 -2.18
N ALA A 56 -13.54 15.47 -1.86
CA ALA A 56 -13.81 15.93 -0.49
C ALA A 56 -14.87 15.09 0.24
N GLU A 57 -15.88 14.61 -0.47
CA GLU A 57 -16.97 13.75 0.04
C GLU A 57 -16.46 12.41 0.61
N ASN A 58 -15.34 11.91 0.10
CA ASN A 58 -14.78 10.61 0.51
C ASN A 58 -13.80 10.71 1.68
N ARG A 59 -13.28 11.91 1.99
CA ARG A 59 -12.27 12.12 3.05
C ARG A 59 -12.70 11.56 4.41
N PRO A 60 -13.95 11.75 4.89
CA PRO A 60 -14.37 11.19 6.18
C PRO A 60 -14.34 9.65 6.22
N LEU A 61 -14.55 8.99 5.08
CA LEU A 61 -14.47 7.53 4.97
C LEU A 61 -13.01 7.05 5.00
N ILE A 62 -12.10 7.81 4.39
CA ILE A 62 -10.67 7.46 4.33
C ILE A 62 -9.98 7.72 5.68
N ARG A 63 -10.36 8.79 6.40
CA ARG A 63 -9.88 9.08 7.78
C ARG A 63 -10.05 7.91 8.73
N ARG A 64 -11.11 7.09 8.57
CA ARG A 64 -11.31 5.86 9.38
C ARG A 64 -10.17 4.84 9.23
N HIS A 65 -9.37 4.97 8.18
CA HIS A 65 -8.24 4.09 7.86
C HIS A 65 -6.89 4.79 7.94
N GLU A 66 -6.83 6.01 8.46
CA GLU A 66 -5.60 6.82 8.55
C GLU A 66 -4.46 6.08 9.25
N ARG A 67 -4.71 5.46 10.41
CA ARG A 67 -3.69 4.69 11.13
C ARG A 67 -3.12 3.52 10.33
N ARG A 68 -3.97 2.87 9.52
CA ARG A 68 -3.58 1.76 8.66
C ARG A 68 -2.72 2.25 7.50
N LEU A 69 -3.14 3.33 6.84
CA LEU A 69 -2.39 4.00 5.78
C LEU A 69 -1.03 4.50 6.28
N LEU A 70 -0.97 5.08 7.48
CA LEU A 70 0.28 5.52 8.10
C LEU A 70 1.25 4.35 8.31
N SER A 71 0.75 3.21 8.79
CA SER A 71 1.58 2.00 8.93
C SER A 71 2.17 1.54 7.59
N LEU A 72 1.37 1.60 6.51
CA LEU A 72 1.82 1.23 5.17
C LEU A 72 2.88 2.19 4.62
N VAL A 73 2.69 3.51 4.81
CA VAL A 73 3.65 4.53 4.37
C VAL A 73 5.01 4.39 5.07
N MET A 74 5.01 3.96 6.33
CA MET A 74 6.22 3.75 7.12
C MET A 74 6.93 2.42 6.83
N SER A 75 6.30 1.51 6.07
CA SER A 75 6.86 0.19 5.77
C SER A 75 8.16 0.32 4.98
N GLN A 76 9.20 -0.39 5.42
CA GLN A 76 10.52 -0.40 4.76
C GLN A 76 10.60 -1.42 3.60
N ILE A 77 9.58 -2.28 3.46
CA ILE A 77 9.52 -3.31 2.41
C ILE A 77 8.69 -2.87 1.21
N LEU A 78 7.73 -1.96 1.43
CA LEU A 78 6.84 -1.50 0.37
C LEU A 78 7.59 -0.65 -0.67
N ASP A 79 7.20 -0.76 -1.93
CA ASP A 79 7.77 0.04 -3.03
C ASP A 79 7.57 1.54 -2.78
N GLN A 80 8.62 2.32 -3.04
CA GLN A 80 8.66 3.76 -2.74
C GLN A 80 7.56 4.54 -3.48
N LYS A 81 7.18 4.13 -4.70
CA LYS A 81 6.11 4.80 -5.45
C LYS A 81 4.74 4.50 -4.83
N VAL A 82 4.51 3.27 -4.36
CA VAL A 82 3.29 2.92 -3.61
C VAL A 82 3.23 3.74 -2.32
N ALA A 83 4.32 3.82 -1.56
CA ALA A 83 4.37 4.61 -0.33
C ALA A 83 4.10 6.10 -0.58
N HIS A 84 4.62 6.67 -1.67
CA HIS A 84 4.37 8.06 -2.04
C HIS A 84 2.89 8.32 -2.38
N GLU A 85 2.25 7.45 -3.16
CA GLU A 85 0.81 7.55 -3.46
C GLU A 85 -0.05 7.45 -2.19
N LEU A 86 0.34 6.62 -1.22
CA LEU A 86 -0.37 6.52 0.07
C LEU A 86 -0.12 7.75 0.96
N ALA A 87 1.05 8.37 0.87
CA ALA A 87 1.31 9.65 1.54
C ALA A 87 0.44 10.78 0.97
N ASP A 88 0.22 10.82 -0.35
CA ASP A 88 -0.72 11.75 -0.98
C ASP A 88 -2.17 11.53 -0.49
N VAL A 89 -2.57 10.26 -0.30
CA VAL A 89 -3.88 9.93 0.29
C VAL A 89 -3.99 10.50 1.71
N LEU A 90 -2.95 10.35 2.54
CA LEU A 90 -2.91 10.89 3.90
C LEU A 90 -2.94 12.42 3.92
N PHE A 91 -2.28 13.09 2.97
CA PHE A 91 -2.32 14.55 2.85
C PHE A 91 -3.74 15.07 2.59
N HIS A 92 -4.56 14.31 1.87
CA HIS A 92 -5.96 14.66 1.60
C HIS A 92 -6.94 14.28 2.71
N CYS A 93 -6.50 13.53 3.74
CA CYS A 93 -7.37 13.07 4.82
C CYS A 93 -7.83 14.23 5.70
#